data_AF-A0A432K0Z3-F1
#
_entry.id   AF-A0A432K0Z3-F1
#
_cell.length_a   1.000
_cell.length_b   1.000
_cell.length_c   1.000
_cell.angle_alpha   90.00
_cell.angle_beta   90.00
_cell.angle_gamma   90.00
#
_symmetry.space_group_name_H-M   'P 1'
#
loop_
_entity.id
_entity.type
_entity.pdbx_description
1 polymer ?
#
loop_
_entity_poly.entity_id
_entity_poly.type
_entity_poly.pdbx_seq_one_letter_code
_entity_poly.pdbx_strand_id
1 'polypeptide(L)'
;DSVINELFSIAGLTYGPLLGLFSLGMFTKIKVKDSLIPIVVIVAPVLSYLLKVNSVDWFNGYQFGFELLIVNGLLTFIGLWLIREKKSS
;
A
#
# COMPACT_ATOMS: atom_id res chain seq x y z
N ASP A 1 -11.92 -2.64 -24.55
CA ASP A 1 -12.00 -2.22 -23.13
C ASP A 1 -10.92 -2.89 -22.29
N SER A 2 -9.69 -2.36 -22.22
CA SER A 2 -8.62 -3.06 -21.46
C SER A 2 -7.43 -2.19 -21.02
N VAL A 3 -6.96 -1.24 -21.84
CA VAL A 3 -5.70 -0.50 -21.55
C VAL A 3 -5.83 0.48 -20.38
N ILE A 4 -6.98 1.15 -20.25
CA ILE A 4 -7.23 2.14 -19.20
C ILE A 4 -7.21 1.48 -17.81
N ASN A 5 -7.84 0.30 -17.66
CA ASN A 5 -7.84 -0.45 -16.39
C ASN A 5 -6.44 -0.98 -16.02
N GLU A 6 -5.65 -1.37 -17.02
CA GLU A 6 -4.26 -1.80 -16.82
C GLU A 6 -3.37 -0.63 -16.40
N LEU A 7 -3.53 0.52 -17.05
CA LEU A 7 -2.84 1.76 -16.70
C LEU A 7 -3.16 2.18 -15.25
N PHE A 8 -4.44 2.13 -14.86
CA PHE A 8 -4.88 2.40 -13.49
C PHE A 8 -4.35 1.39 -12.48
N SER A 9 -4.22 0.11 -12.86
CA SER A 9 -3.63 -0.92 -12.00
C SER A 9 -2.14 -0.69 -11.77
N ILE A 10 -1.39 -0.34 -12.82
CA ILE A 10 0.04 -0.04 -12.73
C ILE A 10 0.27 1.24 -11.93
N ALA A 11 -0.54 2.27 -12.18
CA ALA A 11 -0.55 3.49 -11.39
C ALA A 11 -0.84 3.21 -9.91
N GLY A 12 -1.76 2.30 -9.60
CA GLY A 12 -2.03 1.85 -8.23
C GLY A 12 -0.85 1.17 -7.55
N LEU A 13 -0.08 0.38 -8.28
CA LEU A 13 1.09 -0.31 -7.73
C LEU A 13 2.26 0.63 -7.46
N THR A 14 2.50 1.62 -8.33
CA THR A 14 3.63 2.55 -8.18
C THR A 14 3.29 3.73 -7.28
N TYR A 15 2.09 4.31 -7.41
CA TYR A 15 1.66 5.45 -6.60
C TYR A 15 1.08 5.04 -5.25
N GLY A 16 0.65 3.79 -5.06
CA GLY A 16 0.16 3.28 -3.77
C GLY A 16 1.19 3.47 -2.64
N PRO A 17 2.42 2.94 -2.77
CA PRO A 17 3.43 3.11 -1.72
C PRO A 17 3.85 4.56 -1.51
N LEU A 18 3.93 5.36 -2.58
CA LEU A 18 4.23 6.79 -2.50
C LEU A 18 3.11 7.54 -1.75
N LEU A 19 1.85 7.20 -2.00
CA LEU A 19 0.70 7.75 -1.28
C LEU A 19 0.77 7.39 0.21
N GLY A 20 1.13 6.16 0.55
CA GLY A 20 1.30 5.73 1.95
C GLY A 20 2.42 6.45 2.68
N LEU A 21 3.58 6.61 2.03
CA LEU A 21 4.72 7.38 2.54
C LEU A 21 4.36 8.85 2.75
N PHE A 22 3.71 9.46 1.76
CA PHE A 22 3.33 10.87 1.80
C PHE A 22 2.24 11.15 2.84
N SER A 23 1.24 10.27 2.91
CA SER A 23 0.19 10.29 3.93
C SER A 23 0.80 10.19 5.33
N LEU A 24 1.75 9.29 5.54
CA LEU A 24 2.46 9.19 6.83
C LEU A 24 3.19 10.48 7.18
N GLY A 25 3.91 11.08 6.24
CA GLY A 25 4.62 12.35 6.47
C GLY A 25 3.69 13.53 6.74
N MET A 26 2.50 13.56 6.12
CA MET A 26 1.52 14.65 6.27
C MET A 26 0.69 14.52 7.56
N PHE A 27 0.21 13.32 7.89
CA PHE A 27 -0.62 13.09 9.06
C PHE A 27 0.17 12.81 10.34
N THR A 28 1.44 12.42 10.24
CA THR A 28 2.23 11.96 11.38
C THR A 28 3.65 12.51 11.39
N LYS A 29 4.10 13.03 12.54
CA LYS A 29 5.50 13.50 12.75
C LYS A 29 6.46 12.38 13.17
N ILE A 30 6.10 11.13 12.87
CA ILE A 30 6.79 9.97 13.41
C ILE A 30 8.04 9.70 12.57
N LYS A 31 9.19 9.51 13.21
CA LYS A 31 10.39 9.01 12.52
C LYS A 31 10.25 7.51 12.30
N VAL A 32 10.34 7.09 11.04
CA VAL A 32 10.39 5.69 10.63
C VAL A 32 11.84 5.32 10.39
N LYS A 33 12.20 4.05 10.64
CA LYS A 33 13.53 3.55 10.31
C LYS A 33 13.72 3.52 8.81
N ASP A 34 14.63 4.35 8.30
CA ASP A 34 14.95 4.41 6.86
C ASP A 34 15.32 3.03 6.29
N SER A 35 15.99 2.19 7.09
CA SER A 35 16.37 0.82 6.70
C SER A 35 15.19 -0.14 6.51
N LEU A 36 14.01 0.14 7.09
CA LEU A 36 12.82 -0.71 6.99
C LEU A 36 11.82 -0.20 5.95
N ILE A 37 12.00 1.03 5.44
CA ILE A 37 11.16 1.60 4.39
C ILE A 37 11.10 0.70 3.14
N PRO A 38 12.23 0.23 2.55
CA PRO A 38 12.19 -0.60 1.34
C PRO A 38 11.40 -1.90 1.54
N ILE A 39 11.46 -2.47 2.74
CA ILE A 39 10.74 -3.69 3.10
C ILE A 39 9.23 -3.43 3.05
N VAL A 40 8.76 -2.34 3.67
CA VAL A 40 7.33 -1.99 3.66
C VAL A 40 6.84 -1.69 2.24
N VAL A 41 7.64 -0.96 1.45
CA VAL A 41 7.31 -0.58 0.06
C VAL A 41 7.18 -1.79 -0.87
N ILE A 42 7.86 -2.91 -0.56
CA ILE A 42 7.73 -4.18 -1.29
C ILE A 42 6.59 -5.04 -0.71
N VAL A 43 6.49 -5.11 0.62
CA VAL A 43 5.47 -5.93 1.29
C VAL A 43 4.05 -5.41 1.02
N ALA A 44 3.84 -4.11 0.97
CA ALA A 44 2.53 -3.51 0.71
C ALA A 44 1.93 -3.93 -0.66
N PRO A 45 2.61 -3.78 -1.81
CA PRO A 45 2.09 -4.26 -3.10
C PRO A 45 1.93 -5.78 -3.15
N VAL A 46 2.78 -6.54 -2.45
CA VAL A 46 2.61 -8.01 -2.33
C VAL A 46 1.33 -8.36 -1.58
N LEU A 47 1.06 -7.69 -0.45
CA LEU A 47 -0.18 -7.86 0.32
C LEU A 47 -1.41 -7.40 -0.47
N SER A 48 -1.31 -6.27 -1.18
CA SER A 48 -2.38 -5.81 -2.08
C SER A 48 -2.64 -6.81 -3.21
N TYR A 49 -1.61 -7.41 -3.78
CA TYR A 49 -1.76 -8.44 -4.81
C TYR A 49 -2.42 -9.70 -4.25
N LEU A 50 -2.00 -10.15 -3.06
CA LEU A 50 -2.65 -11.26 -2.35
C LEU A 50 -4.13 -10.97 -2.08
N LEU A 51 -4.47 -9.75 -1.65
CA LEU A 51 -5.86 -9.31 -1.48
C LEU A 51 -6.62 -9.35 -2.80
N LYS A 52 -6.01 -8.90 -3.91
CA LYS A 52 -6.64 -8.94 -5.24
C LYS A 52 -6.95 -10.38 -5.70
N VAL A 53 -6.04 -11.32 -5.46
CA VAL A 53 -6.23 -12.72 -5.85
C VAL A 53 -7.28 -13.39 -4.98
N ASN A 54 -7.25 -13.14 -3.66
CA ASN A 54 -8.22 -13.72 -2.72
C ASN A 54 -9.56 -12.98 -2.70
N SER A 55 -9.68 -11.77 -3.27
CA SER A 55 -10.94 -11.01 -3.22
C SER A 55 -12.07 -11.66 -4.01
N VAL A 56 -11.74 -12.42 -5.04
CA VAL A 56 -12.72 -13.18 -5.81
C VAL A 56 -13.40 -14.21 -4.91
N ASP A 57 -12.64 -14.89 -4.05
CA ASP A 57 -13.17 -15.87 -3.09
C ASP A 57 -13.77 -15.22 -1.83
N TRP A 58 -13.14 -14.16 -1.29
CA TRP A 58 -13.54 -13.55 -0.02
C TRP A 58 -14.68 -12.54 -0.14
N PHE A 59 -14.81 -11.87 -1.28
CA PHE A 59 -15.82 -10.85 -1.55
C PHE A 59 -16.83 -11.28 -2.61
N ASN A 60 -17.05 -12.59 -2.77
CA ASN A 60 -18.11 -13.16 -3.61
C ASN A 60 -18.03 -12.73 -5.09
N GLY A 61 -16.82 -12.70 -5.66
CA GLY A 61 -16.56 -12.35 -7.05
C GLY A 61 -16.08 -10.91 -7.30
N TYR A 62 -15.89 -10.11 -6.26
CA TYR A 62 -15.44 -8.73 -6.40
C TYR A 62 -13.96 -8.65 -6.84
N GLN A 63 -13.70 -7.94 -7.93
CA GLN A 63 -12.36 -7.76 -8.48
C GLN A 63 -11.82 -6.36 -8.15
N PHE A 64 -10.77 -6.30 -7.33
CA PHE A 64 -10.07 -5.04 -7.11
C PHE A 64 -9.37 -4.56 -8.39
N GLY A 65 -9.83 -3.42 -8.90
CA GLY A 65 -9.20 -2.66 -9.98
C GLY A 65 -8.40 -1.47 -9.44
N PHE A 66 -8.89 -0.26 -9.68
CA PHE A 66 -8.26 0.99 -9.22
C PHE A 66 -8.24 1.14 -7.69
N GLU A 67 -9.20 0.57 -6.98
CA GLU A 67 -9.28 0.62 -5.52
C GLU A 67 -8.05 0.01 -4.84
N LEU A 68 -7.32 -0.86 -5.56
CA LEU A 68 -6.03 -1.40 -5.11
C LEU A 68 -5.00 -0.30 -4.81
N LEU A 69 -5.08 0.85 -5.49
CA LEU A 69 -4.23 2.03 -5.23
C LEU A 69 -4.40 2.51 -3.79
N ILE A 70 -5.65 2.68 -3.38
CA ILE A 70 -6.00 3.19 -2.05
C ILE A 70 -5.68 2.13 -0.99
N VAL A 71 -5.99 0.86 -1.27
CA VAL A 71 -5.66 -0.27 -0.38
C VAL A 71 -4.15 -0.40 -0.17
N ASN A 72 -3.34 -0.28 -1.23
CA ASN A 72 -1.87 -0.32 -1.16
C ASN A 72 -1.32 0.87 -0.37
N GLY A 73 -1.84 2.08 -0.62
CA GLY A 73 -1.46 3.26 0.16
C GLY A 73 -1.78 3.12 1.64
N LEU A 74 -2.94 2.57 1.99
CA LEU A 74 -3.31 2.27 3.37
C LEU A 74 -2.42 1.20 3.99
N LEU A 75 -2.14 0.10 3.30
CA LEU A 75 -1.25 -0.95 3.77
C LEU A 75 0.18 -0.42 4.00
N THR A 76 0.67 0.42 3.09
CA THR A 76 1.97 1.08 3.24
C THR A 76 1.96 1.99 4.45
N PHE A 77 0.94 2.83 4.62
CA PHE A 77 0.79 3.70 5.79
C PHE A 77 0.79 2.91 7.11
N ILE A 78 0.00 1.82 7.18
CA ILE A 78 -0.08 0.96 8.36
C ILE A 78 1.26 0.26 8.60
N GLY A 79 1.90 -0.27 7.56
CA GLY A 79 3.20 -0.91 7.64
C GLY A 79 4.27 0.04 8.19
N LEU A 80 4.33 1.25 7.65
CA LEU A 80 5.22 2.32 8.11
C LEU A 80 4.92 2.73 9.56
N TRP A 81 3.64 2.84 9.92
CA TRP A 81 3.24 3.14 11.29
C TRP A 81 3.70 2.05 12.27
N LEU A 82 3.65 0.78 11.88
CA LEU A 82 4.08 -0.35 12.72
C LEU A 82 5.61 -0.35 12.92
N ILE A 83 6.39 -0.01 11.90
CA ILE A 83 7.86 0.03 11.97
C ILE A 83 8.42 1.35 12.53
N ARG A 84 7.55 2.21 13.05
CA ARG A 84 7.98 3.50 13.61
C ARG A 84 9.06 3.35 14.66
N GLU A 85 10.01 4.27 14.68
CA GLU A 85 10.93 4.36 15.80
C GLU A 85 10.16 4.82 17.04
N LYS A 86 9.94 3.89 17.96
CA LYS A 86 9.65 4.25 19.33
C LYS A 86 10.96 4.83 19.87
N LYS A 87 11.04 6.15 19.97
CA LYS A 87 12.15 6.83 20.65
C LYS A 87 12.25 6.20 22.04
N SER A 88 13.25 5.35 22.25
CA SER A 88 13.54 4.80 23.56
C SER A 88 14.03 5.98 24.39
N SER A 89 13.19 6.42 25.32
CA SER A 89 13.64 7.22 26.46
C SER A 89 14.70 6.48 27.25
#